data_AF-A0A0F8YN70-F1
#
_entry.id   AF-A0A0F8YN70-F1
#
_cell.length_a   1.000
_cell.length_b   1.000
_cell.length_c   1.000
_cell.angle_alpha   90.00
_cell.angle_beta   90.00
_cell.angle_gamma   90.00
#
_symmetry.space_group_name_H-M   'P 1'
#
loop_
_entity.id
_entity.type
_entity.pdbx_description
1 polymer ?
#
loop_
_entity_poly.entity_id
_entity_poly.type
_entity_poly.pdbx_seq_one_letter_code
_entity_poly.pdbx_strand_id
1 'polypeptide(L)'
;VSYMSAFRASSTWTPPRRWSLPLRQNDGNPASRTVIFPMEHDPSKRYVLFACEKHGERFLDATTEEAFHKSAVKLLRERLEENGYDYLKSDGLKKPDLTKEQVEVLPDGDVKKTAQKQRREHLRALYQNAENDRLHKDIVKAVKEEDGPAAWDALERCSDGEYGQVELEELET
;
A
#
# COMPACT_ATOMS: atom_id res chain seq x y z
N VAL A 1 3.32 6.79 -49.15
CA VAL A 1 2.42 7.25 -48.07
C VAL A 1 3.02 6.79 -46.75
N SER A 2 3.78 7.65 -46.08
CA SER A 2 4.48 7.34 -44.83
C SER A 2 4.00 8.34 -43.79
N TYR A 3 3.25 7.87 -42.80
CA TYR A 3 2.77 8.68 -41.69
C TYR A 3 3.85 8.68 -40.59
N MET A 4 4.56 9.81 -40.45
CA MET A 4 5.35 10.07 -39.24
C MET A 4 4.40 10.63 -38.18
N SER A 5 4.13 9.84 -37.14
CA SER A 5 3.40 10.29 -35.95
C SER A 5 4.35 11.06 -35.05
N ALA A 6 4.07 12.34 -34.84
CA ALA A 6 4.82 13.21 -33.96
C ALA A 6 4.39 12.96 -32.50
N PHE A 7 5.27 12.34 -31.70
CA PHE A 7 5.15 12.28 -30.25
C PHE A 7 5.38 13.69 -29.68
N ARG A 8 4.32 14.29 -29.12
CA ARG A 8 4.43 15.58 -28.41
C ARG A 8 5.00 15.36 -27.02
N ALA A 9 5.86 16.30 -26.65
CA ALA A 9 6.68 16.31 -25.46
C ALA A 9 5.88 16.33 -24.15
N SER A 10 6.49 15.68 -23.17
CA SER A 10 6.23 15.65 -21.73
C SER A 10 5.63 16.93 -21.14
N SER A 11 4.39 16.80 -20.68
CA SER A 11 3.88 17.56 -19.55
C SER A 11 4.76 17.24 -18.34
N THR A 12 5.39 18.26 -17.75
CA THR A 12 6.06 18.13 -16.45
C THR A 12 4.98 17.97 -15.38
N TRP A 13 4.59 16.72 -15.13
CA TRP A 13 3.73 16.34 -14.02
C TRP A 13 4.43 16.77 -12.73
N THR A 14 3.81 17.73 -12.04
CA THR A 14 4.21 18.13 -10.70
C THR A 14 3.27 17.36 -9.78
N PRO A 15 3.77 16.49 -8.88
CA PRO A 15 2.90 15.75 -7.99
C PRO A 15 2.02 16.75 -7.20
N PRO A 16 0.71 16.50 -7.06
CA PRO A 16 -0.13 17.31 -6.20
C PRO A 16 0.45 17.34 -4.77
N ARG A 17 0.19 18.44 -4.05
CA ARG A 17 0.63 18.57 -2.66
C ARG A 17 0.02 17.42 -1.87
N ARG A 18 0.86 16.45 -1.50
CA ARG A 18 0.49 15.29 -0.69
C ARG A 18 -0.11 15.78 0.63
N TRP A 19 -1.42 15.71 0.76
CA TRP A 19 -2.10 15.86 2.04
C TRP A 19 -1.76 14.61 2.86
N SER A 20 -0.66 14.68 3.60
CA SER A 20 -0.39 13.66 4.61
C SER A 20 -1.41 13.91 5.70
N LEU A 21 -2.43 13.04 5.80
CA LEU A 21 -3.36 13.12 6.92
C LEU A 21 -2.54 13.13 8.22
N PRO A 22 -2.83 14.03 9.17
CA PRO A 22 -2.16 14.00 10.45
C PRO A 22 -2.50 12.67 11.13
N LEU A 23 -1.60 11.70 11.01
CA LEU A 23 -1.63 10.48 11.79
C LEU A 23 -1.55 10.89 13.25
N ARG A 24 -2.67 10.78 13.98
CA ARG A 24 -2.67 10.98 15.43
C ARG A 24 -1.67 10.00 16.03
N GLN A 25 -0.82 10.50 16.93
CA GLN A 25 0.18 9.68 17.61
C GLN A 25 -0.47 8.44 18.21
N ASN A 26 0.04 7.29 17.79
CA ASN A 26 -0.41 5.97 18.19
C ASN A 26 -0.26 5.83 19.71
N ASP A 27 -1.36 5.90 20.43
CA ASP A 27 -1.48 5.79 21.90
C ASP A 27 -1.29 4.35 22.41
N GLY A 28 -0.63 3.51 21.61
CA GLY A 28 -0.34 2.10 21.93
C GLY A 28 -1.55 1.18 21.82
N ASN A 29 -2.72 1.71 21.47
CA ASN A 29 -3.93 0.91 21.26
C ASN A 29 -4.20 0.74 19.75
N PRO A 30 -3.88 -0.42 19.15
CA PRO A 30 -4.13 -0.68 17.73
C PRO A 30 -5.64 -0.71 17.38
N ALA A 31 -6.53 -0.72 18.37
CA ALA A 31 -7.98 -0.75 18.16
C ALA A 31 -8.65 0.63 18.06
N SER A 32 -7.91 1.74 18.26
CA SER A 32 -8.49 3.11 18.25
C SER A 32 -7.93 4.01 17.15
N ARG A 33 -7.45 3.43 16.05
CA ARG A 33 -7.07 4.18 14.86
C ARG A 33 -8.34 4.67 14.14
N THR A 34 -9.03 5.63 14.74
CA THR A 34 -10.10 6.37 14.08
C THR A 34 -9.43 7.15 12.96
N VAL A 35 -9.65 6.72 11.71
CA VAL A 35 -9.35 7.54 10.54
C VAL A 35 -10.24 8.77 10.69
N ILE A 36 -9.64 9.89 11.12
CA ILE A 36 -10.36 11.16 11.17
C ILE A 36 -10.48 11.56 9.72
N PHE A 37 -11.69 11.46 9.17
CA PHE A 37 -12.00 12.10 7.90
C PHE A 37 -11.68 13.58 8.08
N PRO A 38 -10.60 14.10 7.47
CA PRO A 38 -10.06 15.43 7.81
C PRO A 38 -10.94 16.56 7.26
N MET A 39 -12.05 16.23 6.60
CA MET A 39 -12.88 17.19 5.92
C MET A 39 -13.87 17.78 6.90
N GLU A 40 -13.63 19.03 7.30
CA GLU A 40 -14.74 19.92 7.57
C GLU A 40 -15.66 19.86 6.35
N HIS A 41 -16.88 19.35 6.55
CA HIS A 41 -17.82 19.13 5.46
C HIS A 41 -18.25 20.50 4.90
N ASP A 42 -17.51 20.97 3.92
CA ASP A 42 -17.91 22.09 3.07
C ASP A 42 -18.72 21.51 1.90
N PRO A 43 -20.05 21.70 1.87
CA PRO A 43 -20.89 21.16 0.81
C PRO A 43 -20.61 21.79 -0.56
N SER A 44 -19.82 22.88 -0.63
CA SER A 44 -19.40 23.48 -1.89
C SER A 44 -18.21 22.77 -2.53
N LYS A 45 -17.44 22.02 -1.75
CA LYS A 45 -16.27 21.27 -2.22
C LYS A 45 -16.68 19.88 -2.69
N ARG A 46 -15.99 19.40 -3.71
CA ARG A 46 -16.12 18.02 -4.20
C ARG A 46 -14.79 17.31 -4.06
N TYR A 47 -14.86 16.05 -3.66
CA TYR A 47 -13.68 15.25 -3.44
C TYR A 47 -13.78 13.94 -4.20
N VAL A 48 -12.63 13.49 -4.69
CA VAL A 48 -12.51 12.22 -5.41
C VAL A 48 -11.41 11.38 -4.78
N LEU A 49 -11.69 10.09 -4.65
CA LEU A 49 -10.67 9.09 -4.41
C LEU A 49 -10.03 8.77 -5.76
N PHE A 50 -8.81 9.27 -5.94
CA PHE A 50 -7.98 9.02 -7.10
C PHE A 50 -7.16 7.74 -6.88
N ALA A 51 -7.26 6.79 -7.81
CA ALA A 51 -6.46 5.57 -7.82
C ALA A 51 -5.65 5.51 -9.11
N CYS A 52 -4.34 5.70 -9.01
CA CYS A 52 -3.40 5.56 -10.11
C CYS A 52 -2.87 4.13 -10.14
N GLU A 53 -3.31 3.33 -11.09
CA GLU A 53 -2.96 1.91 -11.22
C GLU A 53 -2.04 1.68 -12.40
N LYS A 54 -1.37 0.51 -12.43
CA LYS A 54 -0.41 0.16 -13.48
C LYS A 54 -0.94 0.32 -14.91
N HIS A 55 -2.25 0.15 -15.10
CA HIS A 55 -2.90 0.16 -16.43
C HIS A 55 -3.91 1.30 -16.63
N GLY A 56 -3.98 2.26 -15.71
CA GLY A 56 -4.89 3.40 -15.88
C GLY A 56 -5.19 4.13 -14.58
N GLU A 57 -6.02 5.14 -14.71
CA GLU A 57 -6.47 5.99 -13.60
C GLU A 57 -7.96 5.77 -13.36
N ARG A 58 -8.35 5.72 -12.09
CA ARG A 58 -9.75 5.63 -11.66
C ARG A 58 -10.07 6.76 -10.68
N PHE A 59 -11.27 7.31 -10.84
CA PHE A 59 -11.81 8.33 -9.97
C PHE A 59 -13.10 7.80 -9.36
N LEU A 60 -13.18 7.81 -8.04
CA LEU A 60 -14.34 7.37 -7.28
C LEU A 60 -14.85 8.54 -6.44
N ASP A 61 -16.16 8.63 -6.25
CA ASP A 61 -16.75 9.71 -5.44
C ASP A 61 -16.32 9.56 -3.98
N ALA A 62 -15.81 10.66 -3.41
CA ALA A 62 -15.41 10.76 -2.01
C ALA A 62 -15.92 12.07 -1.39
N THR A 63 -16.98 12.66 -1.97
CA THR A 63 -17.51 13.97 -1.55
C THR A 63 -18.06 13.94 -0.12
N THR A 64 -18.62 12.81 0.30
CA THR A 64 -19.07 12.58 1.68
C THR A 64 -18.24 11.47 2.33
N GLU A 65 -18.19 11.44 3.65
CA GLU A 65 -17.51 10.37 4.41
C GLU A 65 -18.08 8.98 4.05
N GLU A 66 -19.40 8.87 3.92
CA GLU A 66 -20.07 7.63 3.48
C GLU A 66 -19.65 7.22 2.06
N ALA A 67 -19.61 8.18 1.13
CA ALA A 67 -19.18 7.92 -0.24
C ALA A 67 -17.71 7.50 -0.31
N PHE A 68 -16.85 8.16 0.47
CA PHE A 68 -15.44 7.80 0.59
C PHE A 68 -15.26 6.37 1.12
N HIS A 69 -15.88 6.03 2.24
CA HIS A 69 -15.79 4.70 2.83
C HIS A 69 -16.28 3.63 1.86
N LYS A 70 -17.41 3.89 1.20
CA LYS A 70 -17.96 2.99 0.17
C LYS A 70 -17.02 2.83 -1.02
N SER A 71 -16.40 3.91 -1.48
CA SER A 71 -15.43 3.92 -2.58
C SER A 71 -14.13 3.19 -2.22
N ALA A 72 -13.63 3.36 -0.99
CA ALA A 72 -12.47 2.64 -0.49
C ALA A 72 -12.73 1.12 -0.42
N VAL A 73 -13.85 0.70 0.18
CA VAL A 73 -14.25 -0.73 0.23
C VAL A 73 -14.41 -1.30 -1.17
N LYS A 74 -15.07 -0.57 -2.07
CA LYS A 74 -15.26 -0.98 -3.46
C LYS A 74 -13.92 -1.20 -4.16
N LEU A 75 -13.01 -0.22 -4.11
CA LEU A 75 -11.70 -0.30 -4.73
C LEU A 75 -10.87 -1.47 -4.16
N LEU A 76 -10.88 -1.63 -2.84
CA LEU A 76 -10.15 -2.69 -2.17
C LEU A 76 -10.68 -4.08 -2.54
N ARG A 77 -12.02 -4.23 -2.63
CA ARG A 77 -12.70 -5.45 -3.07
C ARG A 77 -12.33 -5.80 -4.51
N GLU A 78 -12.40 -4.84 -5.43
CA GLU A 78 -12.02 -5.06 -6.84
C GLU A 78 -10.56 -5.53 -6.95
N ARG A 79 -9.63 -4.91 -6.22
CA ARG A 79 -8.22 -5.34 -6.19
C ARG A 79 -8.02 -6.74 -5.61
N LEU A 80 -8.81 -7.10 -4.59
CA LEU A 80 -8.79 -8.43 -3.98
C LEU A 80 -9.31 -9.50 -4.94
N GLU A 81 -10.35 -9.19 -5.72
CA GLU A 81 -10.95 -10.11 -6.69
C GLU A 81 -10.09 -10.27 -7.96
N GLU A 82 -9.52 -9.18 -8.48
CA GLU A 82 -8.75 -9.19 -9.72
C GLU A 82 -7.33 -9.79 -9.54
N ASN A 83 -6.62 -9.36 -8.49
CA ASN A 83 -5.19 -9.69 -8.32
C ASN A 83 -4.92 -10.59 -7.11
N GLY A 84 -5.94 -10.91 -6.30
CA GLY A 84 -5.83 -11.81 -5.15
C GLY A 84 -4.94 -11.32 -4.01
N TYR A 85 -4.30 -10.15 -4.16
CA TYR A 85 -3.12 -9.74 -3.38
C TYR A 85 -2.10 -10.88 -3.25
N ASP A 86 -1.90 -11.65 -4.32
CA ASP A 86 -1.06 -12.86 -4.29
C ASP A 86 0.38 -12.56 -3.88
N TYR A 87 0.88 -11.35 -4.16
CA TYR A 87 2.21 -10.88 -3.74
C TYR A 87 2.36 -10.73 -2.22
N LEU A 88 1.25 -10.63 -1.47
CA LEU A 88 1.29 -10.65 0.00
C LEU A 88 1.41 -12.06 0.55
N LYS A 89 1.13 -13.10 -0.25
CA LYS A 89 1.26 -14.49 0.19
C LYS A 89 2.73 -14.84 0.30
N SER A 90 3.09 -15.44 1.42
CA SER A 90 4.45 -15.87 1.68
C SER A 90 4.81 -17.12 0.87
N ASP A 91 5.35 -16.93 -0.33
CA ASP A 91 5.95 -18.05 -1.07
C ASP A 91 7.20 -18.54 -0.33
N GLY A 92 7.27 -19.86 -0.12
CA GLY A 92 8.19 -20.53 0.81
C GLY A 92 9.59 -19.94 0.84
N LEU A 93 9.88 -19.22 1.93
CA LEU A 93 11.19 -18.59 2.13
C LEU A 93 12.30 -19.64 2.12
N LYS A 94 13.29 -19.44 1.26
CA LYS A 94 14.50 -20.25 1.28
C LYS A 94 15.19 -20.07 2.63
N LYS A 95 15.39 -21.18 3.34
CA LYS A 95 16.17 -21.20 4.59
C LYS A 95 17.63 -20.88 4.30
N PRO A 96 18.34 -20.18 5.19
CA PRO A 96 19.77 -19.95 5.05
C PRO A 96 20.51 -21.28 5.12
N ASP A 97 21.61 -21.38 4.38
CA ASP A 97 22.39 -22.63 4.29
C ASP A 97 23.08 -22.99 5.62
N LEU A 98 23.36 -21.99 6.47
CA LEU A 98 24.04 -22.16 7.76
C LEU A 98 23.18 -21.64 8.93
N THR A 99 23.24 -22.33 10.06
CA THR A 99 22.64 -21.88 11.32
C THR A 99 23.44 -20.74 11.96
N LYS A 100 22.88 -20.09 12.97
CA LYS A 100 23.56 -18.99 13.68
C LYS A 100 24.89 -19.46 14.28
N GLU A 101 24.86 -20.63 14.90
CA GLU A 101 25.98 -21.24 15.61
C GLU A 101 27.10 -21.59 14.62
N GLN A 102 26.74 -22.12 13.45
CA GLN A 102 27.70 -22.43 12.38
C GLN A 102 28.37 -21.16 11.85
N VAL A 103 27.63 -20.05 11.72
CA VAL A 103 28.19 -18.77 11.25
C VAL A 103 29.15 -18.14 12.26
N GLU A 104 28.89 -18.30 13.55
CA GLU A 104 29.74 -17.74 14.61
C GLU A 104 31.12 -18.41 14.67
N VAL A 105 31.18 -19.71 14.39
CA VAL A 105 32.42 -20.51 14.38
C VAL A 105 33.28 -20.27 13.13
N LEU A 106 32.73 -19.64 12.08
CA LEU A 106 33.52 -19.35 10.87
C LEU A 106 34.69 -18.39 11.17
N PRO A 107 35.84 -18.59 10.51
CA PRO A 107 36.95 -17.65 10.59
C PRO A 107 36.53 -16.30 10.02
N ASP A 108 37.13 -15.23 10.54
CA ASP A 108 36.84 -13.88 10.06
C ASP A 108 37.32 -13.73 8.61
N GLY A 109 36.45 -13.18 7.76
CA GLY A 109 36.68 -13.09 6.33
C GLY A 109 35.37 -12.97 5.54
N ASP A 110 35.47 -13.04 4.23
CA ASP A 110 34.33 -12.77 3.34
C ASP A 110 33.25 -13.85 3.39
N VAL A 111 33.64 -15.11 3.66
CA VAL A 111 32.69 -16.22 3.84
C VAL A 111 31.76 -15.96 5.02
N LYS A 112 32.31 -15.56 6.18
CA LYS A 112 31.53 -15.23 7.38
C LYS A 112 30.60 -14.03 7.15
N LYS A 113 31.11 -12.97 6.51
CA LYS A 113 30.30 -11.79 6.15
C LYS A 113 29.13 -12.15 5.23
N THR A 114 29.36 -13.01 4.25
CA THR A 114 28.33 -13.47 3.30
C THR A 114 27.25 -14.28 4.01
N ALA A 115 27.63 -15.23 4.86
CA ALA A 115 26.67 -16.02 5.63
C ALA A 115 25.87 -15.15 6.64
N GLN A 116 26.51 -14.18 7.28
CA GLN A 116 25.82 -13.19 8.13
C GLN A 116 24.83 -12.34 7.33
N LYS A 117 25.19 -11.91 6.11
CA LYS A 117 24.31 -11.15 5.22
C LYS A 117 23.07 -11.99 4.85
N GLN A 118 23.27 -13.21 4.35
CA GLN A 118 22.17 -14.12 4.00
C GLN A 118 21.22 -14.35 5.19
N ARG A 119 21.77 -14.56 6.40
CA ARG A 119 20.95 -14.74 7.60
C ARG A 119 20.15 -13.48 7.94
N ARG A 120 20.75 -12.29 7.84
CA ARG A 120 20.02 -11.02 8.07
C ARG A 120 18.91 -10.82 7.04
N GLU A 121 19.17 -11.12 5.78
CA GLU A 121 18.18 -11.04 4.71
C GLU A 121 17.02 -12.02 4.95
N HIS A 122 17.32 -13.27 5.33
CA HIS A 122 16.30 -14.25 5.69
C HIS A 122 15.42 -13.78 6.86
N LEU A 123 16.02 -13.23 7.92
CA LEU A 123 15.27 -12.71 9.06
C LEU A 123 14.39 -11.52 8.70
N ARG A 124 14.88 -10.60 7.86
CA ARG A 124 14.08 -9.49 7.33
C ARG A 124 12.90 -10.01 6.51
N ALA A 125 13.14 -10.99 5.67
CA ALA A 125 12.11 -11.58 4.83
C ALA A 125 11.05 -12.32 5.67
N LEU A 126 11.44 -13.03 6.74
CA LEU A 126 10.48 -13.61 7.69
C LEU A 126 9.59 -12.55 8.34
N TYR A 127 10.17 -11.42 8.76
CA TYR A 127 9.42 -10.32 9.34
C TYR A 127 8.45 -9.70 8.32
N GLN A 128 8.93 -9.43 7.11
CA GLN A 128 8.11 -8.87 6.03
C GLN A 128 6.96 -9.80 5.65
N ASN A 129 7.21 -11.12 5.57
CA ASN A 129 6.16 -12.10 5.31
C ASN A 129 5.09 -12.11 6.42
N ALA A 130 5.49 -12.00 7.68
CA ALA A 130 4.53 -11.92 8.78
C ALA A 130 3.67 -10.64 8.72
N GLU A 131 4.26 -9.51 8.32
CA GLU A 131 3.51 -8.26 8.11
C GLU A 131 2.59 -8.34 6.88
N ASN A 132 3.03 -8.95 5.78
CA ASN A 132 2.21 -9.17 4.60
C ASN A 132 1.03 -10.11 4.89
N ASP A 133 1.25 -11.19 5.63
CA ASP A 133 0.19 -12.11 6.07
C ASP A 133 -0.85 -11.40 6.96
N ARG A 134 -0.40 -10.46 7.81
CA ARG A 134 -1.29 -9.63 8.63
C ARG A 134 -2.10 -8.69 7.75
N LEU A 135 -1.45 -7.95 6.86
CA LEU A 135 -2.10 -7.03 5.94
C LEU A 135 -3.14 -7.74 5.06
N HIS A 136 -2.81 -8.92 4.51
CA HIS A 136 -3.76 -9.71 3.74
C HIS A 136 -4.99 -10.11 4.55
N LYS A 137 -4.82 -10.51 5.83
CA LYS A 137 -5.94 -10.81 6.72
C LYS A 137 -6.78 -9.56 7.02
N ASP A 138 -6.14 -8.41 7.23
CA ASP A 138 -6.81 -7.13 7.46
C ASP A 138 -7.65 -6.74 6.23
N ILE A 139 -7.11 -6.88 5.01
CA ILE A 139 -7.81 -6.63 3.75
C ILE A 139 -9.07 -7.50 3.64
N VAL A 140 -8.91 -8.83 3.81
CA VAL A 140 -10.02 -9.78 3.71
C VAL A 140 -11.10 -9.45 4.75
N LYS A 141 -10.70 -9.09 5.97
CA LYS A 141 -11.62 -8.69 7.04
C LYS A 141 -12.37 -7.40 6.68
N ALA A 142 -11.66 -6.36 6.25
CA ALA A 142 -12.24 -5.07 5.91
C ALA A 142 -13.27 -5.19 4.77
N VAL A 143 -12.97 -5.96 3.73
CA VAL A 143 -13.89 -6.22 2.61
C VAL A 143 -15.13 -7.00 3.07
N LYS A 144 -14.95 -8.00 3.94
CA LYS A 144 -16.04 -8.84 4.46
C LYS A 144 -16.97 -8.08 5.41
N GLU A 145 -16.42 -7.22 6.25
CA GLU A 145 -17.16 -6.43 7.23
C GLU A 145 -17.67 -5.09 6.67
N GLU A 146 -17.36 -4.78 5.41
CA GLU A 146 -17.61 -3.48 4.77
C GLU A 146 -17.09 -2.29 5.59
N ASP A 147 -15.95 -2.49 6.26
CA ASP A 147 -15.30 -1.51 7.12
C ASP A 147 -14.51 -0.50 6.28
N GLY A 148 -15.14 0.66 6.03
CA GLY A 148 -14.58 1.79 5.29
C GLY A 148 -13.22 2.29 5.80
N PRO A 149 -13.12 2.68 7.07
CA PRO A 149 -11.85 3.08 7.68
C PRO A 149 -10.74 2.04 7.54
N ALA A 150 -11.03 0.76 7.81
CA ALA A 150 -10.04 -0.31 7.66
C ALA A 150 -9.66 -0.53 6.20
N ALA A 151 -10.61 -0.37 5.27
CA ALA A 151 -10.33 -0.49 3.85
C ALA A 151 -9.39 0.62 3.35
N TRP A 152 -9.58 1.84 3.83
CA TRP A 152 -8.68 2.96 3.52
C TRP A 152 -7.27 2.75 4.09
N ASP A 153 -7.14 2.38 5.37
CA ASP A 153 -5.82 2.08 5.98
C ASP A 153 -5.09 0.98 5.20
N ALA A 154 -5.82 -0.06 4.77
CA ALA A 154 -5.24 -1.12 3.95
C ALA A 154 -4.80 -0.62 2.56
N LEU A 155 -5.59 0.22 1.89
CA LEU A 155 -5.22 0.82 0.61
C LEU A 155 -3.98 1.71 0.73
N GLU A 156 -3.87 2.53 1.78
CA GLU A 156 -2.68 3.36 2.04
C GLU A 156 -1.44 2.50 2.29
N ARG A 157 -1.56 1.43 3.08
CA ARG A 157 -0.46 0.49 3.36
C ARG A 157 -0.01 -0.29 2.12
N CYS A 158 -0.92 -0.54 1.18
CA CYS A 158 -0.62 -1.16 -0.11
C CYS A 158 -0.15 -0.15 -1.17
N SER A 159 -0.05 1.14 -0.83
CA SER A 159 0.41 2.18 -1.74
C SER A 159 1.94 2.24 -1.76
N ASP A 160 2.57 1.12 -2.12
CA ASP A 160 3.95 1.09 -2.57
C ASP A 160 3.98 1.00 -4.11
N GLY A 161 4.96 1.65 -4.73
CA GLY A 161 4.90 2.12 -6.11
C GLY A 161 4.70 1.09 -7.24
N GLU A 162 4.52 -0.20 -6.94
CA GLU A 162 4.31 -1.25 -7.94
C GLU A 162 2.84 -1.47 -8.35
N TYR A 163 1.87 -1.28 -7.44
CA TYR A 163 0.47 -1.65 -7.69
C TYR A 163 -0.51 -0.48 -7.71
N GLY A 164 -0.08 0.69 -7.26
CA GLY A 164 -0.77 1.94 -7.54
C GLY A 164 -0.85 2.89 -6.36
N GLN A 165 -0.92 4.17 -6.68
CA GLN A 165 -1.10 5.23 -5.70
C GLN A 165 -2.59 5.44 -5.43
N VAL A 166 -2.97 5.64 -4.17
CA VAL A 166 -4.32 6.09 -3.82
C VAL A 166 -4.23 7.44 -3.12
N GLU A 167 -5.00 8.41 -3.58
CA GLU A 167 -5.02 9.77 -3.04
C GLU A 167 -6.45 10.27 -2.92
N LEU A 168 -6.66 11.17 -1.97
CA LEU A 168 -7.90 11.91 -1.84
C LEU A 168 -7.65 13.33 -2.36
N GLU A 169 -8.31 13.69 -3.45
CA GLU A 169 -8.12 14.99 -4.12
C GLU A 169 -9.37 15.86 -4.03
N GLU A 170 -9.16 17.17 -3.87
CA GLU A 170 -10.21 18.19 -4.01
C GLU A 170 -10.33 18.58 -5.49
N LEU A 171 -11.54 18.54 -6.03
CA LEU A 171 -11.79 19.00 -7.39
C LEU A 171 -11.91 20.52 -7.42
N GLU A 172 -11.05 21.17 -8.18
CA GLU A 172 -11.21 22.59 -8.52
C GLU A 172 -12.43 22.75 -9.44
N THR A 173 -13.39 23.56 -9.01
CA THR A 173 -14.62 23.91 -9.75
C THR A 173 -14.55 25.29 -10.39
#